data_AF-A0A924QWT1-F1
#
_entry.id   AF-A0A924QWT1-F1
#
_cell.length_a   1.000
_cell.length_b   1.000
_cell.length_c   1.000
_cell.angle_alpha   90.00
_cell.angle_beta   90.00
_cell.angle_gamma   90.00
#
_symmetry.space_group_name_H-M   'P 1'
#
loop_
_entity.id
_entity.type
_entity.pdbx_description
1 polymer ?
#
loop_
_entity_poly.entity_id
_entity_poly.type
_entity_poly.pdbx_seq_one_letter_code
_entity_poly.pdbx_strand_id
1 'polypeptide(L)'
;MVRRGSAAVAALIAVLFTAGCATVPEPPVSDAQIAQIRTVMLDQQWRSVSIYYPELERPVVRVERTVSPYQWTRVLGDCLHDAGYNVEVSTDGMSFSADSGGSVQDYSLATYVCTARFPDFGTVISQLDAPAFIALQAFWAGTVAPCLTLAGEPAPRVAPEGSPEITAQSVIGMGAYPIAGLVQGREEADVARLEQRCPTVPAWLDLARGQ
;
A
#
# COMPACT_ATOMS: atom_id res chain seq x y z
N MET A 1 79.26 19.51 -8.20
CA MET A 1 78.77 18.23 -8.74
C MET A 1 77.89 17.57 -7.69
N VAL A 2 76.62 17.35 -8.04
CA VAL A 2 75.54 16.89 -7.17
C VAL A 2 75.36 15.38 -7.38
N ARG A 3 75.23 14.60 -6.31
CA ARG A 3 74.41 13.38 -6.31
C ARG A 3 74.01 13.00 -4.88
N ARG A 4 72.80 13.41 -4.51
CA ARG A 4 72.09 12.97 -3.29
C ARG A 4 71.41 11.64 -3.61
N GLY A 5 71.71 10.59 -2.86
CA GLY A 5 71.04 9.30 -2.94
C GLY A 5 69.79 9.32 -2.08
N SER A 6 68.62 9.16 -2.72
CA SER A 6 67.34 8.95 -2.05
C SER A 6 67.11 7.46 -1.89
N ALA A 7 67.03 6.96 -0.66
CA ALA A 7 66.47 5.64 -0.37
C ALA A 7 65.08 5.85 0.24
N ALA A 8 64.05 5.46 -0.53
CA ALA A 8 62.65 5.60 -0.20
C ALA A 8 62.25 4.58 0.87
N VAL A 9 61.72 5.07 2.00
CA VAL A 9 61.00 4.25 2.98
C VAL A 9 59.58 4.08 2.47
N ALA A 10 59.27 2.92 1.90
CA ALA A 10 57.93 2.56 1.49
C ALA A 10 57.10 2.15 2.73
N ALA A 11 56.35 3.09 3.28
CA ALA A 11 55.34 2.82 4.30
C ALA A 11 54.11 2.17 3.63
N LEU A 12 53.92 0.88 3.86
CA LEU A 12 52.67 0.17 3.56
C LEU A 12 51.56 0.72 4.46
N ILE A 13 50.71 1.59 3.92
CA ILE A 13 49.43 1.95 4.54
C ILE A 13 48.42 0.87 4.12
N ALA A 14 48.29 -0.17 4.94
CA ALA A 14 47.19 -1.11 4.87
C ALA A 14 45.93 -0.44 5.44
N VAL A 15 45.17 0.24 4.58
CA VAL A 15 43.83 0.74 4.94
C VAL A 15 42.90 -0.48 5.06
N LEU A 16 42.72 -0.96 6.28
CA LEU A 16 41.64 -1.86 6.65
C LEU A 16 40.31 -1.11 6.46
N PHE A 17 39.73 -1.22 5.26
CA PHE A 17 38.31 -0.92 5.05
C PHE A 17 37.51 -2.01 5.77
N THR A 18 37.27 -1.83 7.08
CA THR A 18 36.21 -2.52 7.77
C THR A 18 34.90 -2.00 7.19
N ALA A 19 34.45 -2.66 6.12
CA ALA A 19 33.12 -2.48 5.57
C ALA A 19 32.13 -2.76 6.70
N GLY A 20 31.59 -1.68 7.29
CA GLY A 20 30.44 -1.78 8.17
C GLY A 20 29.34 -2.42 7.36
N CYS A 21 29.00 -3.67 7.69
CA CYS A 21 27.75 -4.26 7.26
C CYS A 21 26.65 -3.36 7.84
N ALA A 22 26.13 -2.44 7.01
CA ALA A 22 24.90 -1.75 7.33
C ALA A 22 23.83 -2.84 7.35
N THR A 23 23.43 -3.27 8.54
CA THR A 23 22.28 -4.15 8.73
C THR A 23 21.10 -3.46 8.05
N VAL A 24 20.62 -4.04 6.96
CA VAL A 24 19.39 -3.56 6.31
C VAL A 24 18.29 -3.65 7.37
N PRO A 25 17.61 -2.54 7.71
CA PRO A 25 16.54 -2.57 8.69
C PRO A 25 15.48 -3.60 8.26
N GLU A 26 15.10 -4.48 9.16
CA GLU A 26 14.02 -5.43 8.92
C GLU A 26 12.71 -4.65 8.68
N PRO A 27 11.86 -5.05 7.71
CA PRO A 27 10.58 -4.40 7.52
C PRO A 27 9.74 -4.50 8.81
N PRO A 28 8.95 -3.47 9.14
CA PRO A 28 8.09 -3.49 10.33
C PRO A 28 7.07 -4.64 10.37
N VAL A 29 6.76 -5.22 9.19
CA VAL A 29 5.89 -6.38 9.03
C VAL A 29 6.68 -7.45 8.30
N SER A 30 6.75 -8.65 8.86
CA SER A 30 7.43 -9.79 8.24
C SER A 30 6.65 -10.37 7.05
N ASP A 31 7.31 -11.16 6.19
CA ASP A 31 6.62 -11.88 5.10
C ASP A 31 5.54 -12.84 5.64
N ALA A 32 5.80 -13.48 6.79
CA ALA A 32 4.84 -14.36 7.44
C ALA A 32 3.57 -13.60 7.90
N GLN A 33 3.73 -12.40 8.45
CA GLN A 33 2.60 -11.54 8.80
C GLN A 33 1.84 -11.07 7.55
N ILE A 34 2.53 -10.73 6.46
CA ILE A 34 1.86 -10.40 5.18
C ILE A 34 1.04 -11.57 4.64
N ALA A 35 1.61 -12.79 4.66
CA ALA A 35 0.89 -13.99 4.25
C ALA A 35 -0.35 -14.25 5.13
N GLN A 36 -0.25 -14.00 6.44
CA GLN A 36 -1.36 -14.11 7.37
C GLN A 36 -2.45 -13.07 7.08
N ILE A 37 -2.09 -11.78 6.95
CA ILE A 37 -3.03 -10.69 6.63
C ILE A 37 -3.75 -11.00 5.32
N ARG A 38 -3.02 -11.41 4.28
CA ARG A 38 -3.58 -11.82 3.00
C ARG A 38 -4.60 -12.94 3.16
N THR A 39 -4.26 -14.00 3.89
CA THR A 39 -5.17 -15.13 4.11
C THR A 39 -6.45 -14.67 4.78
N VAL A 40 -6.35 -13.93 5.89
CA VAL A 40 -7.50 -13.40 6.63
C VAL A 40 -8.38 -12.53 5.74
N MET A 41 -7.78 -11.63 4.96
CA MET A 41 -8.54 -10.74 4.07
C MET A 41 -9.25 -11.50 2.96
N LEU A 42 -8.57 -12.42 2.27
CA LEU A 42 -9.18 -13.19 1.20
C LEU A 42 -10.30 -14.10 1.74
N ASP A 43 -10.17 -14.61 2.97
CA ASP A 43 -11.20 -15.40 3.64
C ASP A 43 -12.43 -14.56 3.99
N GLN A 44 -12.21 -13.36 4.52
CA GLN A 44 -13.28 -12.40 4.83
C GLN A 44 -14.03 -11.96 3.56
N GLN A 45 -13.30 -11.67 2.48
CA GLN A 45 -13.89 -11.33 1.19
C GLN A 45 -14.68 -12.50 0.59
N TRP A 46 -14.15 -13.74 0.67
CA TRP A 46 -14.87 -14.90 0.16
C TRP A 46 -16.14 -15.21 0.95
N ARG A 47 -16.13 -14.92 2.25
CA ARG A 47 -17.25 -15.20 3.14
C ARG A 47 -18.55 -14.57 2.63
N SER A 48 -18.51 -13.36 2.09
CA SER A 48 -19.71 -12.70 1.55
C SER A 48 -20.30 -13.47 0.38
N VAL A 49 -19.47 -13.98 -0.54
CA VAL A 49 -19.93 -14.82 -1.67
C VAL A 49 -20.46 -16.15 -1.17
N SER A 50 -19.72 -16.85 -0.31
CA SER A 50 -20.06 -18.21 0.15
C SER A 50 -21.36 -18.29 0.96
N ILE A 51 -21.77 -17.19 1.61
CA ILE A 51 -23.04 -17.13 2.35
C ILE A 51 -24.24 -17.18 1.39
N TYR A 52 -24.14 -16.52 0.24
CA TYR A 52 -25.22 -16.44 -0.74
C TYR A 52 -25.14 -17.53 -1.81
N TYR A 53 -23.93 -18.04 -2.09
CA TYR A 53 -23.64 -19.01 -3.15
C TYR A 53 -22.71 -20.13 -2.61
N PRO A 54 -23.19 -20.97 -1.67
CA PRO A 54 -22.36 -21.98 -1.01
C PRO A 54 -21.89 -23.10 -1.94
N GLU A 55 -22.51 -23.26 -3.11
CA GLU A 55 -22.13 -24.22 -4.14
C GLU A 55 -20.93 -23.78 -4.99
N LEU A 56 -20.57 -22.50 -4.94
CA LEU A 56 -19.41 -22.00 -5.67
C LEU A 56 -18.10 -22.47 -5.03
N GLU A 57 -17.18 -22.91 -5.89
CA GLU A 57 -15.79 -23.12 -5.49
C GLU A 57 -15.04 -21.79 -5.45
N ARG A 58 -14.26 -21.58 -4.39
CA ARG A 58 -13.45 -20.37 -4.24
C ARG A 58 -12.31 -20.38 -5.27
N PRO A 59 -12.22 -19.38 -6.16
CA PRO A 59 -11.09 -19.29 -7.07
C PRO A 59 -9.81 -18.92 -6.31
N VAL A 60 -8.68 -19.48 -6.74
CA VAL A 60 -7.36 -19.08 -6.26
C VAL A 60 -6.97 -17.78 -6.97
N VAL A 61 -6.84 -16.69 -6.22
CA VAL A 61 -6.51 -15.37 -6.76
C VAL A 61 -5.12 -14.95 -6.29
N ARG A 62 -4.24 -14.60 -7.24
CA ARG A 62 -2.95 -13.97 -6.96
C ARG A 62 -3.17 -12.49 -6.68
N VAL A 63 -2.65 -11.97 -5.57
CA VAL A 63 -2.71 -10.53 -5.30
C VAL A 63 -1.65 -9.83 -6.13
N GLU A 64 -2.02 -8.76 -6.82
CA GLU A 64 -1.09 -8.01 -7.66
C GLU A 64 -0.45 -6.84 -6.94
N ARG A 65 -1.23 -6.11 -6.13
CA ARG A 65 -0.74 -5.06 -5.25
C ARG A 65 -1.82 -4.64 -4.26
N THR A 66 -1.41 -4.15 -3.10
CA THR A 66 -2.28 -3.33 -2.25
C THR A 66 -2.54 -1.97 -2.91
N VAL A 67 -3.78 -1.50 -2.89
CA VAL A 67 -4.20 -0.26 -3.56
C VAL A 67 -4.63 0.78 -2.55
N SER A 68 -4.22 2.04 -2.75
CA SER A 68 -4.68 3.15 -1.93
C SER A 68 -6.20 3.30 -1.96
N PRO A 69 -6.85 3.84 -0.91
CA PRO A 69 -8.30 4.03 -0.92
C PRO A 69 -8.80 4.88 -2.09
N TYR A 70 -7.98 5.81 -2.61
CA TYR A 70 -8.34 6.68 -3.72
C TYR A 70 -8.21 6.03 -5.10
N GLN A 71 -7.26 5.12 -5.27
CA GLN A 71 -7.16 4.35 -6.51
C GLN A 71 -8.11 3.15 -6.51
N TRP A 72 -8.58 2.72 -5.34
CA TRP A 72 -9.24 1.43 -5.20
C TRP A 72 -10.51 1.33 -6.05
N THR A 73 -11.39 2.33 -5.99
CA THR A 73 -12.63 2.37 -6.80
C THR A 73 -12.34 2.25 -8.29
N ARG A 74 -11.35 2.99 -8.80
CA ARG A 74 -10.97 2.94 -10.21
C ARG A 74 -10.37 1.59 -10.59
N VAL A 75 -9.42 1.08 -9.80
CA VAL A 75 -8.77 -0.21 -10.06
C VAL A 75 -9.78 -1.35 -10.02
N LEU A 76 -10.73 -1.30 -9.09
CA LEU A 76 -11.84 -2.25 -9.02
C LEU A 76 -12.76 -2.10 -10.25
N GLY A 77 -13.09 -0.88 -10.64
CA GLY A 77 -13.90 -0.61 -11.82
C GLY A 77 -13.25 -1.08 -13.12
N ASP A 78 -11.96 -0.78 -13.33
CA ASP A 78 -11.15 -1.24 -14.46
C ASP A 78 -11.12 -2.78 -14.49
N CYS A 79 -10.92 -3.44 -13.35
CA CYS A 79 -10.93 -4.90 -13.27
C CYS A 79 -12.30 -5.51 -13.62
N LEU A 80 -13.39 -4.91 -13.14
CA LEU A 80 -14.75 -5.36 -13.47
C LEU A 80 -15.07 -5.08 -14.94
N HIS A 81 -14.61 -3.96 -15.50
CA HIS A 81 -14.73 -3.68 -16.92
C HIS A 81 -14.01 -4.73 -17.78
N ASP A 82 -12.76 -5.07 -17.40
CA ASP A 82 -11.98 -6.13 -18.04
C ASP A 82 -12.66 -7.51 -17.92
N ALA A 83 -13.45 -7.73 -16.88
CA ALA A 83 -14.28 -8.92 -16.69
C ALA A 83 -15.59 -8.90 -17.51
N GLY A 84 -15.82 -7.86 -18.31
CA GLY A 84 -16.94 -7.74 -19.25
C GLY A 84 -18.16 -7.00 -18.70
N TYR A 85 -18.05 -6.36 -17.53
CA TYR A 85 -19.15 -5.59 -16.95
C TYR A 85 -19.15 -4.14 -17.46
N ASN A 86 -20.35 -3.57 -17.60
CA ASN A 86 -20.49 -2.15 -17.89
C ASN A 86 -20.35 -1.38 -16.58
N VAL A 87 -19.19 -0.74 -16.38
CA VAL A 87 -18.86 0.01 -15.18
C VAL A 87 -18.75 1.49 -15.50
N GLU A 88 -19.41 2.32 -14.69
CA GLU A 88 -19.25 3.77 -14.71
C GLU A 88 -18.68 4.21 -13.35
N VAL A 89 -17.44 4.68 -13.35
CA VAL A 89 -16.82 5.31 -12.18
C VAL A 89 -17.28 6.75 -12.10
N SER A 90 -17.66 7.22 -10.90
CA SER A 90 -18.08 8.60 -10.67
C SER A 90 -16.95 9.57 -10.99
N THR A 91 -17.29 10.81 -11.36
CA THR A 91 -16.31 11.84 -11.76
C THR A 91 -15.29 12.17 -10.66
N ASP A 92 -15.64 11.96 -9.39
CA ASP A 92 -14.73 12.13 -8.25
C ASP A 92 -13.86 10.89 -7.97
N GLY A 93 -14.05 9.79 -8.70
CA GLY A 93 -13.32 8.53 -8.51
C GLY A 93 -13.69 7.78 -7.23
N MET A 94 -14.70 8.23 -6.48
CA MET A 94 -15.00 7.70 -5.14
C MET A 94 -16.05 6.60 -5.12
N SER A 95 -16.81 6.45 -6.21
CA SER A 95 -17.83 5.42 -6.35
C SER A 95 -17.84 4.86 -7.77
N PHE A 96 -18.45 3.71 -7.96
CA PHE A 96 -18.78 3.22 -9.29
C PHE A 96 -20.17 2.60 -9.26
N SER A 97 -20.82 2.62 -10.42
CA SER A 97 -21.98 1.78 -10.69
C SER A 97 -21.58 0.73 -11.70
N ALA A 98 -22.13 -0.47 -11.57
CA ALA A 98 -21.95 -1.52 -12.53
C ALA A 98 -23.32 -2.12 -12.85
N ASP A 99 -23.62 -2.27 -14.13
CA ASP A 99 -24.66 -3.20 -14.53
C ASP A 99 -24.09 -4.61 -14.42
N SER A 100 -24.79 -5.47 -13.68
CA SER A 100 -24.45 -6.88 -13.61
C SER A 100 -24.40 -7.55 -14.99
N GLY A 101 -25.11 -7.03 -16.00
CA GLY A 101 -25.03 -7.47 -17.41
C GLY A 101 -25.28 -8.97 -17.63
N GLY A 102 -25.70 -9.70 -16.59
CA GLY A 102 -25.51 -11.13 -16.39
C GLY A 102 -26.07 -11.55 -15.03
N SER A 103 -25.69 -12.73 -14.52
CA SER A 103 -26.24 -13.21 -13.24
C SER A 103 -25.61 -12.47 -12.04
N VAL A 104 -26.41 -12.21 -11.00
CA VAL A 104 -25.91 -11.60 -9.74
C VAL A 104 -24.82 -12.47 -9.10
N GLN A 105 -24.89 -13.78 -9.32
CA GLN A 105 -23.89 -14.75 -8.90
C GLN A 105 -22.54 -14.53 -9.58
N ASP A 106 -22.53 -14.41 -10.91
CA ASP A 106 -21.30 -14.15 -11.69
C ASP A 106 -20.69 -12.79 -11.30
N TYR A 107 -21.53 -11.76 -11.14
CA TYR A 107 -21.08 -10.45 -10.69
C TYR A 107 -20.45 -10.49 -9.28
N SER A 108 -21.04 -11.27 -8.37
CA SER A 108 -20.49 -11.46 -7.02
C SER A 108 -19.14 -12.15 -7.05
N LEU A 109 -18.98 -13.17 -7.91
CA LEU A 109 -17.71 -13.87 -8.10
C LEU A 109 -16.65 -12.96 -8.74
N ALA A 110 -17.02 -12.17 -9.76
CA ALA A 110 -16.12 -11.21 -10.39
C ALA A 110 -15.65 -10.13 -9.40
N THR A 111 -16.58 -9.61 -8.58
CA THR A 111 -16.27 -8.66 -7.51
C THR A 111 -15.29 -9.28 -6.50
N TYR A 112 -15.49 -10.54 -6.10
CA TYR A 112 -14.52 -11.24 -5.26
C TYR A 112 -13.15 -11.31 -5.92
N VAL A 113 -13.06 -11.76 -7.17
CA VAL A 113 -11.79 -11.88 -7.88
C VAL A 113 -11.07 -10.53 -7.97
N CYS A 114 -11.77 -9.45 -8.31
CA CYS A 114 -11.17 -8.14 -8.42
C CYS A 114 -10.72 -7.56 -7.08
N THR A 115 -11.53 -7.68 -6.02
CA THR A 115 -11.16 -7.20 -4.68
C THR A 115 -10.07 -8.04 -4.02
N ALA A 116 -9.97 -9.32 -4.35
CA ALA A 116 -8.87 -10.20 -3.96
C ALA A 116 -7.58 -9.87 -4.70
N ARG A 117 -7.65 -9.57 -6.01
CA ARG A 117 -6.50 -9.18 -6.84
C ARG A 117 -5.93 -7.83 -6.43
N PHE A 118 -6.80 -6.90 -6.02
CA PHE A 118 -6.47 -5.53 -5.64
C PHE A 118 -7.05 -5.14 -4.25
N PRO A 119 -6.46 -5.62 -3.16
CA PRO A 119 -6.92 -5.32 -1.81
C PRO A 119 -6.86 -3.83 -1.50
N ASP A 120 -7.93 -3.30 -0.91
CA ASP A 120 -7.98 -1.94 -0.37
C ASP A 120 -7.05 -1.81 0.84
N PHE A 121 -6.21 -0.77 0.83
CA PHE A 121 -5.28 -0.48 1.90
C PHE A 121 -5.96 -0.19 3.24
N GLY A 122 -7.15 0.42 3.26
CA GLY A 122 -7.90 0.62 4.50
C GLY A 122 -8.21 -0.72 5.20
N THR A 123 -8.58 -1.72 4.42
CA THR A 123 -8.81 -3.08 4.90
C THR A 123 -7.51 -3.73 5.38
N VAL A 124 -6.38 -3.53 4.68
CA VAL A 124 -5.06 -4.02 5.12
C VAL A 124 -4.67 -3.42 6.48
N ILE A 125 -4.84 -2.10 6.63
CA ILE A 125 -4.48 -1.37 7.85
C ILE A 125 -5.29 -1.89 9.05
N SER A 126 -6.55 -2.26 8.85
CA SER A 126 -7.40 -2.82 9.91
C SER A 126 -6.88 -4.13 10.51
N GLN A 127 -5.94 -4.81 9.84
CA GLN A 127 -5.33 -6.05 10.28
C GLN A 127 -3.98 -5.84 10.98
N LEU A 128 -3.49 -4.60 11.08
CA LEU A 128 -2.21 -4.31 11.71
C LEU A 128 -2.32 -4.34 13.24
N ASP A 129 -1.28 -4.86 13.87
CA ASP A 129 -1.06 -4.69 15.29
C ASP A 129 -0.52 -3.27 15.61
N ALA A 130 -0.47 -2.92 16.89
CA ALA A 130 -0.04 -1.60 17.31
C ALA A 130 1.39 -1.24 16.84
N PRO A 131 2.41 -2.12 16.94
CA PRO A 131 3.75 -1.83 16.42
C PRO A 131 3.78 -1.55 14.91
N ALA A 132 3.13 -2.39 14.09
CA ALA A 132 3.09 -2.19 12.64
C ALA A 132 2.36 -0.90 12.26
N PHE A 133 1.30 -0.56 13.02
CA PHE A 133 0.57 0.67 12.83
C PHE A 133 1.36 1.93 13.21
N ILE A 134 2.16 1.89 14.29
CA ILE A 134 3.10 2.97 14.65
C ILE A 134 4.14 3.15 13.53
N ALA A 135 4.66 2.06 12.97
CA ALA A 135 5.59 2.14 11.85
C ALA A 135 4.95 2.75 10.58
N LEU A 136 3.66 2.49 10.34
CA LEU A 136 2.91 3.13 9.27
C LEU A 136 2.79 4.65 9.49
N GLN A 137 2.49 5.09 10.71
CA GLN A 137 2.46 6.53 11.04
C GLN A 137 3.83 7.18 10.86
N ALA A 138 4.90 6.51 11.29
CA ALA A 138 6.27 6.98 11.08
C ALA A 138 6.63 7.08 9.59
N PHE A 139 6.18 6.13 8.76
CA PHE A 139 6.34 6.20 7.30
C PHE A 139 5.62 7.42 6.73
N TRP A 140 4.38 7.70 7.14
CA TRP A 140 3.65 8.86 6.67
C TRP A 140 4.29 10.18 7.10
N ALA A 141 4.72 10.29 8.35
CA ALA A 141 5.39 11.49 8.87
C ALA A 141 6.79 11.70 8.27
N GLY A 142 7.56 10.63 8.09
CA GLY A 142 8.96 10.70 7.67
C GLY A 142 9.19 10.61 6.16
N THR A 143 8.23 10.06 5.40
CA THR A 143 8.38 9.82 3.95
C THR A 143 7.32 10.57 3.15
N VAL A 144 6.04 10.36 3.47
CA VAL A 144 4.94 10.95 2.69
C VAL A 144 4.85 12.46 2.90
N ALA A 145 4.89 12.94 4.14
CA ALA A 145 4.77 14.36 4.44
C ALA A 145 5.88 15.23 3.82
N PRO A 146 7.18 14.84 3.89
CA PRO A 146 8.23 15.56 3.20
C PRO A 146 8.08 15.51 1.67
N CYS A 147 7.66 14.38 1.10
CA CYS A 147 7.43 14.25 -0.33
C CYS A 147 6.36 15.23 -0.82
N LEU A 148 5.23 15.30 -0.11
CA LEU A 148 4.13 16.21 -0.43
C LEU A 148 4.57 17.68 -0.33
N THR A 149 5.30 18.01 0.74
CA THR A 149 5.86 19.36 0.92
C THR A 149 6.78 19.75 -0.24
N LEU A 150 7.65 18.84 -0.69
CA LEU A 150 8.52 19.03 -1.85
C LEU A 150 7.74 19.09 -3.17
N ALA A 151 6.58 18.45 -3.24
CA ALA A 151 5.68 18.53 -4.38
C ALA A 151 4.86 19.83 -4.43
N GLY A 152 5.00 20.71 -3.43
CA GLY A 152 4.24 21.95 -3.30
C GLY A 152 2.87 21.78 -2.63
N GLU A 153 2.60 20.60 -2.07
CA GLU A 153 1.36 20.29 -1.37
C GLU A 153 1.51 20.53 0.14
N PRO A 154 0.42 20.86 0.85
CA PRO A 154 0.46 20.98 2.30
C PRO A 154 0.81 19.63 2.93
N ALA A 155 1.64 19.67 3.99
CA ALA A 155 1.96 18.48 4.75
C ALA A 155 0.68 17.86 5.33
N PRO A 156 0.52 16.52 5.24
CA PRO A 156 -0.63 15.82 5.77
C PRO A 156 -0.67 15.97 7.30
N ARG A 157 -1.88 16.06 7.86
CA ARG A 157 -2.07 15.95 9.31
C ARG A 157 -1.87 14.49 9.71
N VAL A 158 -0.67 14.17 10.17
CA VAL A 158 -0.39 12.89 10.86
C VAL A 158 -0.57 13.17 12.35
N ALA A 159 -1.41 12.40 13.04
CA ALA A 159 -1.53 12.60 14.48
C ALA A 159 -0.20 12.25 15.17
N PRO A 160 0.14 12.93 16.27
CA PRO A 160 1.33 12.60 17.05
C PRO A 160 1.29 11.15 17.54
N GLU A 161 2.47 10.53 17.66
CA GLU A 161 2.63 9.20 18.26
C GLU A 161 1.94 9.16 19.63
N GLY A 162 1.09 8.15 19.85
CA GLY A 162 0.36 7.96 21.11
C GLY A 162 -0.88 8.84 21.30
N SER A 163 -1.38 9.52 20.25
CA SER A 163 -2.66 10.22 20.35
C SER A 163 -3.83 9.23 20.52
N PRO A 164 -4.81 9.51 21.41
CA PRO A 164 -5.96 8.64 21.62
C PRO A 164 -6.92 8.56 20.42
N GLU A 165 -6.71 9.42 19.41
CA GLU A 165 -7.55 9.50 18.21
C GLU A 165 -7.30 8.34 17.22
N ILE A 166 -6.17 7.63 17.33
CA ILE A 166 -5.82 6.58 16.36
C ILE A 166 -5.58 5.23 17.05
N THR A 167 -6.66 4.51 17.33
CA THR A 167 -6.60 3.05 17.52
C THR A 167 -6.83 2.35 16.18
N ALA A 168 -6.36 1.11 16.00
CA ALA A 168 -6.67 0.32 14.79
C ALA A 168 -8.19 0.20 14.55
N GLN A 169 -9.00 0.22 15.61
CA GLN A 169 -10.48 0.29 15.54
C GLN A 169 -11.03 1.66 15.12
N SER A 170 -10.31 2.76 15.35
CA SER A 170 -10.72 4.13 14.95
C SER A 170 -10.48 4.43 13.47
N VAL A 171 -9.77 3.54 12.76
CA VAL A 171 -9.19 3.74 11.41
C VAL A 171 -10.08 3.19 10.29
N ILE A 172 -11.33 2.81 10.58
CA ILE A 172 -12.24 2.32 9.53
C ILE A 172 -12.58 3.47 8.57
N GLY A 173 -12.07 3.38 7.34
CA GLY A 173 -12.33 4.31 6.24
C GLY A 173 -11.21 5.32 5.96
N MET A 174 -11.52 6.37 5.20
CA MET A 174 -10.55 7.39 4.76
C MET A 174 -9.97 8.25 5.90
N GLY A 175 -10.56 8.24 7.10
CA GLY A 175 -10.26 9.20 8.17
C GLY A 175 -8.84 9.15 8.73
N ALA A 176 -8.16 8.00 8.61
CA ALA A 176 -6.79 7.81 9.07
C ALA A 176 -5.76 7.88 7.93
N TYR A 177 -6.20 8.07 6.69
CA TYR A 177 -5.31 8.14 5.55
C TYR A 177 -4.72 9.55 5.42
N PRO A 178 -3.39 9.70 5.32
CA PRO A 178 -2.71 10.97 5.59
C PRO A 178 -3.11 12.08 4.61
N ILE A 179 -3.43 11.74 3.36
CA ILE A 179 -3.76 12.73 2.33
C ILE A 179 -5.26 12.90 2.13
N ALA A 180 -6.11 12.41 3.04
CA ALA A 180 -7.53 12.37 2.77
C ALA A 180 -8.18 13.74 2.53
N GLY A 181 -7.82 14.74 3.34
CA GLY A 181 -8.25 16.11 3.11
C GLY A 181 -7.56 16.82 1.95
N LEU A 182 -6.43 16.29 1.46
CA LEU A 182 -5.68 16.88 0.34
C LEU A 182 -6.31 16.56 -1.01
N VAL A 183 -6.78 15.32 -1.16
CA VAL A 183 -7.31 14.81 -2.44
C VAL A 183 -8.82 15.02 -2.59
N GLN A 184 -9.51 15.39 -1.51
CA GLN A 184 -10.94 15.67 -1.56
C GLN A 184 -11.25 16.80 -2.56
N GLY A 185 -12.10 16.49 -3.55
CA GLY A 185 -12.53 17.45 -4.57
C GLY A 185 -11.49 17.76 -5.66
N ARG A 186 -10.37 17.03 -5.71
CA ARG A 186 -9.40 17.11 -6.81
C ARG A 186 -9.82 16.21 -7.97
N GLU A 187 -9.34 16.54 -9.17
CA GLU A 187 -9.48 15.65 -10.31
C GLU A 187 -8.67 14.36 -10.10
N GLU A 188 -9.24 13.25 -10.52
CA GLU A 188 -8.66 11.92 -10.36
C GLU A 188 -7.23 11.82 -10.93
N ALA A 189 -7.01 12.41 -12.10
CA ALA A 189 -5.69 12.41 -12.74
C ALA A 189 -4.62 13.11 -11.90
N ASP A 190 -5.00 14.14 -11.14
CA ASP A 190 -4.09 14.84 -10.23
C ASP A 190 -3.81 14.02 -8.99
N VAL A 191 -4.82 13.34 -8.44
CA VAL A 191 -4.67 12.42 -7.31
C VAL A 191 -3.75 11.26 -7.69
N ALA A 192 -3.96 10.63 -8.84
CA ALA A 192 -3.13 9.53 -9.32
C ALA A 192 -1.68 9.98 -9.54
N ARG A 193 -1.47 11.17 -10.13
CA ARG A 193 -0.13 11.75 -10.31
C ARG A 193 0.55 12.02 -8.97
N LEU A 194 -0.20 12.48 -7.97
CA LEU A 194 0.33 12.74 -6.64
C LEU A 194 0.73 11.46 -5.93
N GLU A 195 -0.12 10.43 -5.94
CA GLU A 195 0.18 9.14 -5.31
C GLU A 195 1.30 8.38 -6.03
N GLN A 196 1.46 8.57 -7.34
CA GLN A 196 2.61 8.04 -8.08
C GLN A 196 3.92 8.70 -7.64
N ARG A 197 3.89 10.00 -7.34
CA ARG A 197 5.07 10.77 -6.88
C ARG A 197 5.38 10.55 -5.40
N CYS A 198 4.33 10.46 -4.59
CA CYS A 198 4.38 10.32 -3.13
C CYS A 198 3.56 9.11 -2.69
N PRO A 199 4.08 7.88 -2.87
CA PRO A 199 3.37 6.66 -2.48
C PRO A 199 3.01 6.67 -1.00
N THR A 200 1.74 6.46 -0.74
CA THR A 200 1.12 6.44 0.60
C THR A 200 1.05 5.04 1.19
N VAL A 201 1.13 4.02 0.35
CA VAL A 201 1.23 2.61 0.72
C VAL A 201 2.72 2.24 0.74
N PRO A 202 3.29 1.90 1.91
CA PRO A 202 4.67 1.47 1.96
C PRO A 202 4.83 0.08 1.34
N ALA A 203 5.96 -0.16 0.68
CA ALA A 203 6.24 -1.46 0.04
C ALA A 203 6.21 -2.65 1.02
N TRP A 204 6.51 -2.43 2.30
CA TRP A 204 6.45 -3.46 3.33
C TRP A 204 5.01 -3.86 3.72
N LEU A 205 3.98 -3.11 3.30
CA LEU A 205 2.54 -3.46 3.41
C LEU A 205 1.90 -3.92 2.10
N ASP A 206 2.70 -4.10 1.04
CA ASP A 206 2.15 -4.67 -0.18
C ASP A 206 1.83 -6.15 0.03
N LEU A 207 0.56 -6.51 -0.09
CA LEU A 207 0.10 -7.89 0.05
C LEU A 207 0.56 -8.78 -1.10
N ALA A 208 1.08 -8.24 -2.20
CA ALA A 208 1.75 -9.02 -3.24
C ALA A 208 3.13 -9.54 -2.81
N ARG A 209 3.73 -8.99 -1.75
CA ARG A 209 5.06 -9.39 -1.28
C ARG A 209 5.11 -10.84 -0.79
N GLY A 210 6.14 -11.59 -1.18
CA GLY A 210 6.36 -12.97 -0.71
C GLY A 210 5.35 -13.98 -1.27
N GLN A 211 4.77 -13.70 -2.43
CA GLN A 211 3.97 -14.66 -3.23
C GLN A 211 4.83 -15.38 -4.26
#